data_AF-A0A0C2DRT7-F1
#
_entry.id   AF-A0A0C2DRT7-F1
#
_cell.length_a   1.000
_cell.length_b   1.000
_cell.length_c   1.000
_cell.angle_alpha   90.00
_cell.angle_beta   90.00
_cell.angle_gamma   90.00
#
_symmetry.space_group_name_H-M   'P 1'
#
loop_
_entity.id
_entity.type
_entity.pdbx_description
1 polymer ?
#
loop_
_entity_poly.entity_id
_entity_poly.type
_entity_poly.pdbx_seq_one_letter_code
_entity_poly.pdbx_strand_id
1 'polypeptide(L)'
;MAIIEEVVENSDITETVEKLKQEGNASFGQGEWSAAAEKYKEALNICPPGNDSLRSVLLSNLSAAYIKQTQWEAAAEAATEAIEANAPNEKALERRAFAYSNIPVKYQNAIDDYEKLKEQFPQRTQYSVKIQELQKKIEVRNEEMKNEMINKLKELGNVCLRPFGLSTDSFQLTPNADGGYSISMKNSGAQPEEQKDPV
;
A
#
# COMPACT_ATOMS: atom_id res chain seq x y z
N MET A 1 -16.62 41.05 -27.82
CA MET A 1 -15.29 41.42 -27.29
C MET A 1 -14.87 40.47 -26.18
N ALA A 2 -15.73 40.21 -25.17
CA ALA A 2 -15.48 39.24 -24.09
C ALA A 2 -15.09 37.81 -24.55
N ILE A 3 -15.77 37.24 -25.55
CA ILE A 3 -15.44 35.88 -26.04
C ILE A 3 -14.05 35.81 -26.69
N ILE A 4 -13.56 36.92 -27.26
CA ILE A 4 -12.24 36.94 -27.91
C ILE A 4 -11.14 37.13 -26.86
N GLU A 5 -11.36 37.99 -25.85
CA GLU A 5 -10.42 38.17 -24.74
C GLU A 5 -10.29 36.90 -23.88
N GLU A 6 -11.40 36.23 -23.56
CA GLU A 6 -11.40 34.98 -22.77
C GLU A 6 -10.70 33.82 -23.49
N VAL A 7 -10.80 33.76 -24.83
CA VAL A 7 -10.10 32.74 -25.65
C VAL A 7 -8.61 33.05 -25.76
N VAL A 8 -8.23 34.34 -25.85
CA VAL A 8 -6.83 34.77 -25.91
C VAL A 8 -6.13 34.57 -24.55
N GLU A 9 -6.77 34.90 -23.44
CA GLU A 9 -6.24 34.67 -22.08
C GLU A 9 -6.05 33.18 -21.79
N ASN A 10 -7.02 32.32 -22.16
CA ASN A 10 -6.87 30.88 -21.99
C ASN A 10 -5.75 30.28 -22.86
N SER A 11 -5.46 30.87 -24.02
CA SER A 11 -4.34 30.46 -24.87
C SER A 11 -2.99 30.76 -24.21
N ASP A 12 -2.81 31.96 -23.68
CA ASP A 12 -1.56 32.40 -23.03
C ASP A 12 -1.29 31.61 -21.72
N ILE A 13 -2.35 31.35 -20.94
CA ILE A 13 -2.25 30.49 -19.76
C ILE A 13 -1.83 29.07 -20.14
N THR A 14 -2.40 28.51 -21.22
CA THR A 14 -2.04 27.16 -21.67
C THR A 14 -0.58 27.07 -22.10
N GLU A 15 -0.06 28.08 -22.81
CA GLU A 15 1.37 28.16 -23.16
C GLU A 15 2.26 28.23 -21.91
N THR A 16 1.85 29.00 -20.91
CA THR A 16 2.57 29.11 -19.64
C THR A 16 2.59 27.77 -18.88
N VAL A 17 1.46 27.05 -18.83
CA VAL A 17 1.37 25.71 -18.21
C VAL A 17 2.30 24.72 -18.93
N GLU A 18 2.31 24.74 -20.25
CA GLU A 18 3.18 23.90 -21.07
C GLU A 18 4.67 24.20 -20.82
N LYS A 19 5.04 25.47 -20.68
CA LYS A 19 6.40 25.87 -20.32
C LYS A 19 6.81 25.35 -18.94
N LEU A 20 5.97 25.53 -17.92
CA LEU A 20 6.23 25.01 -16.57
C LEU A 20 6.35 23.48 -16.55
N LYS A 21 5.51 22.79 -17.34
CA LYS A 21 5.62 21.34 -17.54
C LYS A 21 6.98 20.95 -18.14
N GLN A 22 7.45 21.69 -19.14
CA GLN A 22 8.75 21.45 -19.77
C GLN A 22 9.92 21.70 -18.79
N GLU A 23 9.87 22.77 -18.00
CA GLU A 23 10.84 23.06 -16.93
C GLU A 23 10.86 21.93 -15.88
N GLY A 24 9.68 21.46 -15.47
CA GLY A 24 9.55 20.32 -14.57
C GLY A 24 10.14 19.04 -15.16
N ASN A 25 9.87 18.76 -16.44
CA ASN A 25 10.44 17.60 -17.14
C ASN A 25 11.97 17.68 -17.28
N ALA A 26 12.52 18.88 -17.52
CA ALA A 26 13.96 19.10 -17.58
C ALA A 26 14.61 18.86 -16.23
N SER A 27 14.03 19.40 -15.15
CA SER A 27 14.47 19.18 -13.77
C SER A 27 14.40 17.69 -13.40
N PHE A 28 13.32 17.01 -13.80
CA PHE A 28 13.17 15.57 -13.64
C PHE A 28 14.29 14.83 -14.40
N GLY A 29 14.56 15.16 -15.66
CA GLY A 29 15.65 14.54 -16.41
C GLY A 29 17.03 14.70 -15.77
N GLN A 30 17.25 15.77 -15.01
CA GLN A 30 18.49 16.08 -14.29
C GLN A 30 18.58 15.42 -12.91
N GLY A 31 17.53 14.76 -12.45
CA GLY A 31 17.47 14.16 -11.11
C GLY A 31 17.05 15.10 -10.00
N GLU A 32 16.65 16.33 -10.34
CA GLU A 32 16.16 17.34 -9.40
C GLU A 32 14.66 17.13 -9.13
N TRP A 33 14.33 16.00 -8.51
CA TRP A 33 12.95 15.55 -8.34
C TRP A 33 12.07 16.52 -7.54
N SER A 34 12.65 17.18 -6.53
CA SER A 34 11.93 18.17 -5.73
C SER A 34 11.61 19.43 -6.55
N ALA A 35 12.58 19.94 -7.32
CA ALA A 35 12.35 21.07 -8.23
C ALA A 35 11.32 20.73 -9.32
N ALA A 36 11.39 19.51 -9.87
CA ALA A 36 10.40 19.01 -10.81
C ALA A 36 8.98 19.01 -10.22
N ALA A 37 8.82 18.51 -8.98
CA ALA A 37 7.54 18.48 -8.29
C ALA A 37 6.96 19.89 -8.09
N GLU A 38 7.78 20.86 -7.67
CA GLU A 38 7.33 22.25 -7.52
C GLU A 38 6.88 22.84 -8.85
N LYS A 39 7.60 22.60 -9.94
CA LYS A 39 7.20 23.06 -11.28
C LYS A 39 5.89 22.45 -11.76
N TYR A 40 5.65 21.17 -11.49
CA TYR A 40 4.36 20.56 -11.82
C TYR A 40 3.22 21.13 -10.96
N LYS A 41 3.46 21.45 -9.68
CA LYS A 41 2.46 22.12 -8.83
C LYS A 41 2.15 23.53 -9.31
N GLU A 42 3.17 24.31 -9.66
CA GLU A 42 3.02 25.64 -10.27
C GLU A 42 2.13 25.53 -11.53
N ALA A 43 2.42 24.58 -12.41
CA ALA A 43 1.63 24.32 -13.61
C ALA A 43 0.17 23.92 -13.28
N LEU A 44 -0.05 23.09 -12.26
CA LEU A 44 -1.38 22.64 -11.84
C LEU A 44 -2.25 23.77 -11.26
N ASN A 45 -1.63 24.74 -10.59
CA ASN A 45 -2.30 25.89 -9.98
C ASN A 45 -2.88 26.85 -11.03
N ILE A 46 -2.21 26.99 -12.17
CA ILE A 46 -2.65 27.88 -13.26
C ILE A 46 -3.31 27.13 -14.42
N CYS A 47 -3.32 25.79 -14.39
CA CYS A 47 -3.96 24.98 -15.42
C CYS A 47 -5.46 25.32 -15.53
N PRO A 48 -5.95 25.72 -16.72
CA PRO A 48 -7.35 26.10 -16.89
C PRO A 48 -8.31 24.96 -16.49
N PRO A 49 -9.43 25.29 -15.82
CA PRO A 49 -10.46 24.30 -15.52
C PRO A 49 -11.04 23.74 -16.84
N GLY A 50 -11.26 22.42 -16.89
CA GLY A 50 -11.74 21.73 -18.09
C GLY A 50 -10.64 21.20 -19.03
N ASN A 51 -9.37 21.54 -18.79
CA ASN A 51 -8.25 20.89 -19.50
C ASN A 51 -7.81 19.60 -18.78
N ASP A 52 -8.74 18.65 -18.68
CA ASP A 52 -8.60 17.43 -17.89
C ASP A 52 -7.41 16.56 -18.36
N SER A 53 -7.12 16.58 -19.67
CA SER A 53 -5.98 15.86 -20.24
C SER A 53 -4.64 16.43 -19.74
N LEU A 54 -4.45 17.75 -19.82
CA LEU A 54 -3.23 18.40 -19.34
C LEU A 54 -3.07 18.24 -17.82
N ARG A 55 -4.17 18.42 -17.07
CA ARG A 55 -4.20 18.20 -15.63
C ARG A 55 -3.81 16.78 -15.26
N SER A 56 -4.39 15.77 -15.91
CA SER A 56 -4.04 14.36 -15.70
C SER A 56 -2.55 14.09 -15.96
N VAL A 57 -1.99 14.65 -17.04
CA VAL A 57 -0.57 14.50 -17.35
C VAL A 57 0.32 15.13 -16.28
N LEU A 58 0.00 16.35 -15.84
CA LEU A 58 0.76 17.06 -14.81
C LEU A 58 0.74 16.31 -13.47
N LEU A 59 -0.43 15.88 -13.00
CA LEU A 59 -0.59 15.09 -11.78
C LEU A 59 0.16 13.75 -11.87
N SER A 60 0.11 13.09 -13.02
CA SER A 60 0.83 11.84 -13.26
C SER A 60 2.36 12.07 -13.22
N ASN A 61 2.86 13.19 -13.74
CA ASN A 61 4.28 13.54 -13.65
C ASN A 61 4.70 13.94 -12.23
N LEU A 62 3.84 14.65 -11.50
CA LEU A 62 4.03 14.93 -10.08
C LEU A 62 4.15 13.63 -9.26
N SER A 63 3.28 12.65 -9.52
CA SER A 63 3.39 11.31 -8.93
C SER A 63 4.74 10.65 -9.21
N ALA A 64 5.25 10.76 -10.45
CA ALA A 64 6.58 10.25 -10.79
C ALA A 64 7.70 10.93 -10.01
N ALA A 65 7.62 12.24 -9.80
CA ALA A 65 8.58 13.00 -9.00
C ALA A 65 8.55 12.58 -7.53
N TYR A 66 7.37 12.32 -6.96
CA TYR A 66 7.24 11.78 -5.60
C TYR A 66 7.75 10.35 -5.46
N ILE A 67 7.52 9.49 -6.46
CA ILE A 67 8.11 8.14 -6.52
C ILE A 67 9.63 8.20 -6.42
N LYS A 68 10.27 9.11 -7.16
CA LYS A 68 11.73 9.30 -7.12
C LYS A 68 12.24 9.82 -5.77
N GLN A 69 11.39 10.48 -5.01
CA GLN A 69 11.65 10.95 -3.64
C GLN A 69 11.23 9.91 -2.58
N THR A 70 10.75 8.73 -2.98
CA THR A 70 10.22 7.69 -2.08
C THR A 70 9.05 8.15 -1.19
N GLN A 71 8.34 9.20 -1.62
CA GLN A 71 7.14 9.71 -0.95
C GLN A 71 5.92 8.95 -1.48
N TRP A 72 5.72 7.73 -0.98
CA TRP A 72 4.76 6.78 -1.55
C TRP A 72 3.31 7.24 -1.45
N GLU A 73 2.91 7.79 -0.31
CA GLU A 73 1.56 8.27 -0.06
C GLU A 73 1.22 9.44 -1.01
N ALA A 74 2.10 10.44 -1.07
CA ALA A 74 1.93 11.60 -1.96
C ALA A 74 1.95 11.19 -3.44
N ALA A 75 2.77 10.20 -3.81
CA ALA A 75 2.76 9.64 -5.16
C ALA A 75 1.43 8.95 -5.51
N ALA A 76 0.87 8.17 -4.58
CA ALA A 76 -0.40 7.49 -4.77
C ALA A 76 -1.58 8.46 -4.85
N GLU A 77 -1.55 9.53 -4.05
CA GLU A 77 -2.56 10.60 -4.06
C GLU A 77 -2.55 11.34 -5.40
N ALA A 78 -1.39 11.87 -5.82
CA ALA A 78 -1.26 12.56 -7.10
C ALA A 78 -1.65 11.66 -8.30
N ALA A 79 -1.33 10.37 -8.25
CA ALA A 79 -1.76 9.43 -9.28
C ALA A 79 -3.26 9.14 -9.24
N THR A 80 -3.89 9.14 -8.06
CA THR A 80 -5.35 9.00 -7.91
C THR A 80 -6.07 10.18 -8.53
N GLU A 81 -5.65 11.41 -8.21
CA GLU A 81 -6.20 12.62 -8.83
C GLU A 81 -6.02 12.59 -10.36
N ALA A 82 -4.88 12.10 -10.86
CA ALA A 82 -4.65 11.96 -12.30
C ALA A 82 -5.61 10.98 -13.00
N ILE A 83 -6.02 9.91 -12.30
CA ILE A 83 -6.98 8.90 -12.79
C ILE A 83 -8.41 9.43 -12.71
N GLU A 84 -8.71 10.26 -11.70
CA GLU A 84 -10.03 10.86 -11.49
C GLU A 84 -10.29 12.04 -12.43
N ALA A 85 -9.25 12.63 -13.02
CA ALA A 85 -9.40 13.52 -14.17
C ALA A 85 -10.10 12.75 -15.32
N ASN A 86 -11.00 13.39 -16.06
CA ASN A 86 -11.76 12.75 -17.16
C ASN A 86 -10.91 12.48 -18.42
N ALA A 87 -9.67 11.99 -18.25
CA ALA A 87 -8.73 11.70 -19.32
C ALA A 87 -8.02 10.36 -19.08
N PRO A 88 -7.90 9.50 -20.10
CA PRO A 88 -7.24 8.21 -19.97
C PRO A 88 -5.74 8.38 -19.70
N ASN A 89 -5.22 7.73 -18.65
CA ASN A 89 -3.81 7.82 -18.28
C ASN A 89 -3.28 6.51 -17.68
N GLU A 90 -2.82 5.59 -18.55
CA GLU A 90 -2.20 4.31 -18.16
C GLU A 90 -1.04 4.52 -17.18
N LYS A 91 -0.22 5.55 -17.40
CA LYS A 91 0.94 5.86 -16.56
C LYS A 91 0.53 6.22 -15.14
N ALA A 92 -0.59 6.92 -14.96
CA ALA A 92 -1.09 7.24 -13.62
C ALA A 92 -1.47 5.96 -12.86
N LEU A 93 -2.18 5.04 -13.51
CA LEU A 93 -2.53 3.75 -12.92
C LEU A 93 -1.29 2.93 -12.56
N GLU A 94 -0.29 2.86 -13.44
CA GLU A 94 0.97 2.15 -13.16
C GLU A 94 1.77 2.78 -12.01
N ARG A 95 1.80 4.12 -11.95
CA ARG A 95 2.46 4.87 -10.87
C ARG A 95 1.76 4.66 -9.53
N ARG A 96 0.43 4.65 -9.48
CA ARG A 96 -0.33 4.36 -8.27
C ARG A 96 -0.09 2.93 -7.78
N ALA A 97 -0.14 1.95 -8.69
CA ALA A 97 0.16 0.56 -8.37
C ALA A 97 1.59 0.42 -7.79
N PHE A 98 2.55 1.14 -8.37
CA PHE A 98 3.93 1.16 -7.87
C PHE A 98 4.05 1.84 -6.50
N ALA A 99 3.37 2.96 -6.28
CA ALA A 99 3.37 3.62 -4.97
C ALA A 99 2.75 2.72 -3.90
N TYR A 100 1.58 2.14 -4.15
CA TYR A 100 0.91 1.20 -3.24
C TYR A 100 1.74 -0.07 -2.97
N SER A 101 2.54 -0.54 -3.93
CA SER A 101 3.41 -1.72 -3.72
C SER A 101 4.55 -1.48 -2.73
N ASN A 102 4.77 -0.22 -2.33
CA ASN A 102 5.73 0.21 -1.32
C ASN A 102 5.07 0.57 0.02
N ILE A 103 3.75 0.45 0.15
CA ILE A 103 2.99 0.75 1.37
C ILE A 103 2.33 -0.56 1.87
N PRO A 104 2.80 -1.19 2.97
CA PRO A 104 2.31 -2.51 3.39
C PRO A 104 0.80 -2.64 3.56
N VAL A 105 0.15 -1.58 4.05
CA VAL A 105 -1.31 -1.54 4.23
C VAL A 105 -2.10 -1.41 2.92
N LYS A 106 -1.43 -1.12 1.80
CA LYS A 106 -2.02 -0.91 0.47
C LYS A 106 -1.64 -1.98 -0.55
N TYR A 107 -0.97 -3.06 -0.18
CA TYR A 107 -0.57 -4.12 -1.13
C TYR A 107 -1.74 -4.69 -1.94
N GLN A 108 -2.93 -4.83 -1.33
CA GLN A 108 -4.12 -5.26 -2.08
C GLN A 108 -4.51 -4.23 -3.15
N ASN A 109 -4.52 -2.94 -2.82
CA ASN A 109 -4.80 -1.88 -3.79
C ASN A 109 -3.80 -1.87 -4.96
N ALA A 110 -2.52 -2.19 -4.69
CA ALA A 110 -1.52 -2.34 -5.74
C ALA A 110 -1.82 -3.52 -6.67
N ILE A 111 -2.25 -4.66 -6.12
CA ILE A 111 -2.68 -5.83 -6.90
C ILE A 111 -3.86 -5.45 -7.78
N ASP A 112 -4.89 -4.80 -7.24
CA ASP A 112 -6.10 -4.43 -7.98
C ASP A 112 -5.76 -3.53 -9.19
N ASP A 113 -4.83 -2.57 -9.02
CA ASP A 113 -4.37 -1.71 -10.11
C ASP A 113 -3.51 -2.47 -11.14
N TYR A 114 -2.63 -3.38 -10.69
CA TYR A 114 -1.86 -4.22 -11.61
C TYR A 114 -2.73 -5.24 -12.37
N GLU A 115 -3.82 -5.73 -11.79
CA GLU A 115 -4.78 -6.59 -12.47
C GLU A 115 -5.50 -5.85 -13.60
N LYS A 116 -5.95 -4.61 -13.34
CA LYS A 116 -6.51 -3.74 -14.39
C LYS A 116 -5.52 -3.49 -15.52
N LEU A 117 -4.25 -3.21 -15.19
CA LEU A 117 -3.20 -3.04 -16.20
C LEU A 117 -2.93 -4.32 -16.98
N LYS A 118 -2.98 -5.49 -16.33
CA LYS A 118 -2.81 -6.80 -17.00
C LYS A 118 -3.97 -7.09 -17.95
N GLU A 119 -5.20 -6.75 -17.57
CA GLU A 119 -6.38 -6.89 -18.41
C GLU A 119 -6.28 -6.01 -19.67
N GLN A 120 -5.84 -4.75 -19.50
CA GLN A 120 -5.67 -3.81 -20.61
C GLN A 120 -4.47 -4.14 -21.51
N PHE A 121 -3.39 -4.70 -20.94
CA PHE A 121 -2.13 -4.96 -21.64
C PHE A 121 -1.63 -6.39 -21.37
N PRO A 122 -2.32 -7.44 -21.85
CA PRO A 122 -2.01 -8.84 -21.54
C PRO A 122 -0.61 -9.28 -21.99
N GLN A 123 -0.02 -8.62 -22.99
CA GLN A 123 1.34 -8.84 -23.48
C GLN A 123 2.43 -8.35 -22.51
N ARG A 124 2.11 -7.44 -21.57
CA ARG A 124 3.06 -6.91 -20.58
C ARG A 124 3.11 -7.83 -19.37
N THR A 125 3.96 -8.85 -19.43
CA THR A 125 4.09 -9.89 -18.39
C THR A 125 4.57 -9.39 -17.03
N GLN A 126 5.19 -8.19 -16.98
CA GLN A 126 5.71 -7.59 -15.75
C GLN A 126 4.65 -7.44 -14.65
N TYR A 127 3.38 -7.22 -15.00
CA TYR A 127 2.31 -7.05 -14.01
C TYR A 127 2.00 -8.34 -13.26
N SER A 128 2.01 -9.50 -13.94
CA SER A 128 1.83 -10.81 -13.30
C SER A 128 2.92 -11.09 -12.26
N VAL A 129 4.17 -10.72 -12.56
CA VAL A 129 5.29 -10.88 -11.62
C VAL A 129 5.07 -10.02 -10.38
N LYS A 130 4.74 -8.74 -10.56
CA LYS A 130 4.46 -7.82 -9.43
C LYS A 130 3.28 -8.29 -8.56
N ILE A 131 2.22 -8.82 -9.17
CA ILE A 131 1.08 -9.39 -8.44
C ILE A 131 1.54 -10.57 -7.56
N GLN A 132 2.30 -11.51 -8.12
CA GLN A 132 2.80 -12.67 -7.37
C GLN A 132 3.73 -12.25 -6.22
N GLU A 133 4.60 -11.27 -6.44
CA GLU A 133 5.46 -10.71 -5.38
C GLU A 133 4.64 -10.10 -4.24
N LEU A 134 3.61 -9.33 -4.56
CA LEU A 134 2.74 -8.71 -3.56
C LEU A 134 1.90 -9.73 -2.80
N GLN A 135 1.40 -10.77 -3.47
CA GLN A 135 0.69 -11.88 -2.82
C GLN A 135 1.54 -12.55 -1.76
N LYS A 136 2.82 -12.83 -2.06
CA LYS A 136 3.78 -13.37 -1.08
C LYS A 136 3.99 -12.41 0.10
N LYS A 137 4.14 -11.11 -0.17
CA LYS A 137 4.27 -10.11 0.91
C LYS A 137 3.04 -10.04 1.81
N ILE A 138 1.83 -10.20 1.26
CA ILE A 138 0.59 -10.25 2.03
C ILE A 138 0.54 -11.53 2.87
N GLU A 139 0.90 -12.68 2.31
CA GLU A 139 0.94 -13.95 3.03
C GLU A 139 1.88 -13.90 4.24
N VAL A 140 3.13 -13.45 4.04
CA VAL A 140 4.10 -13.25 5.13
C VAL A 140 3.54 -12.34 6.21
N ARG A 141 2.98 -11.18 5.82
CA ARG A 141 2.37 -10.24 6.77
C ARG A 141 1.21 -10.86 7.56
N ASN A 142 0.37 -11.66 6.90
CA ASN A 142 -0.76 -12.33 7.54
C ASN A 142 -0.30 -13.41 8.52
N GLU A 143 0.75 -14.16 8.18
CA GLU A 143 1.36 -15.14 9.08
C GLU A 143 1.98 -14.48 10.32
N GLU A 144 2.73 -13.40 10.12
CA GLU A 144 3.30 -12.59 11.22
C GLU A 144 2.19 -12.06 12.15
N MET A 145 1.14 -11.48 11.58
CA MET A 145 0.00 -10.96 12.35
C MET A 145 -0.74 -12.08 13.09
N LYS A 146 -0.95 -13.24 12.45
CA LYS A 146 -1.55 -14.41 13.09
C LYS A 146 -0.71 -14.88 14.29
N ASN A 147 0.61 -14.96 14.13
CA ASN A 147 1.51 -15.36 15.21
C ASN A 147 1.48 -14.36 16.37
N GLU A 148 1.50 -13.06 16.09
CA GLU A 148 1.38 -12.01 17.10
C GLU A 148 0.05 -12.11 17.86
N MET A 149 -1.07 -12.30 17.15
CA MET A 149 -2.39 -12.47 17.76
C MET A 149 -2.46 -13.72 18.65
N ILE A 150 -1.92 -14.85 18.19
CA ILE A 150 -1.86 -16.09 18.99
C ILE A 150 -1.07 -15.85 20.28
N ASN A 151 0.07 -15.17 20.20
CA ASN A 151 0.88 -14.87 21.38
C ASN A 151 0.13 -13.96 22.38
N LYS A 152 -0.54 -12.91 21.90
CA LYS A 152 -1.39 -12.05 22.75
C LYS A 152 -2.53 -12.84 23.41
N LEU A 153 -3.17 -13.75 22.68
CA LEU A 153 -4.21 -14.63 23.24
C LEU A 153 -3.65 -15.58 24.30
N LYS A 154 -2.45 -16.12 24.08
CA LYS A 154 -1.76 -16.94 25.09
C LYS A 154 -1.42 -16.16 26.35
N GLU A 155 -0.93 -14.93 26.21
CA GLU A 155 -0.64 -14.05 27.34
C GLU A 155 -1.90 -13.77 28.16
N LEU A 156 -3.01 -13.42 27.49
CA LEU A 156 -4.30 -13.22 28.14
C LEU A 156 -4.78 -14.49 28.86
N GLY A 157 -4.70 -15.65 28.20
CA GLY A 157 -5.04 -16.94 28.80
C GLY A 157 -4.19 -17.24 30.04
N ASN A 158 -2.88 -16.97 29.96
CA ASN A 158 -1.96 -17.13 31.09
C ASN A 158 -2.31 -16.23 32.28
N VAL A 159 -2.77 -14.99 32.05
CA VAL A 159 -3.25 -14.12 33.12
C VAL A 159 -4.42 -14.76 33.88
N CYS A 160 -5.36 -15.39 33.18
CA CYS A 160 -6.49 -16.10 33.80
C CYS A 160 -6.08 -17.41 34.49
N LEU A 161 -5.06 -18.10 33.98
CA LEU A 161 -4.65 -19.43 34.47
C LEU A 161 -3.63 -19.38 35.62
N ARG A 162 -2.85 -18.30 35.73
CA ARG A 162 -1.83 -18.11 36.78
C ARG A 162 -2.36 -18.33 38.21
N PRO A 163 -3.54 -17.82 38.63
CA PRO A 163 -4.08 -18.08 39.97
C PRO A 163 -4.32 -19.57 40.29
N PHE A 164 -4.40 -20.41 39.28
CA PHE A 164 -4.60 -21.86 39.41
C PHE A 164 -3.30 -22.67 39.23
N GLY A 165 -2.13 -22.00 39.13
CA GLY A 165 -0.86 -22.66 38.85
C GLY A 165 -0.76 -23.24 37.44
N LEU A 166 -1.59 -22.78 36.50
CA LEU A 166 -1.67 -23.29 35.13
C LEU A 166 -1.15 -22.27 34.11
N SER A 167 -0.87 -22.77 32.91
CA SER A 167 -0.53 -21.96 31.73
C SER A 167 -1.21 -22.51 30.48
N THR A 168 -1.27 -21.72 29.43
CA THR A 168 -1.73 -22.16 28.09
C THR A 168 -0.86 -23.26 27.51
N ASP A 169 0.41 -23.38 27.92
CA ASP A 169 1.31 -24.45 27.51
C ASP A 169 1.09 -25.76 28.30
N SER A 170 0.31 -25.70 29.39
CA SER A 170 -0.13 -26.87 30.17
C SER A 170 -1.17 -27.71 29.44
N PHE A 171 -1.77 -27.19 28.36
CA PHE A 171 -2.80 -27.87 27.58
C PHE A 171 -2.25 -28.30 26.21
N GLN A 172 -2.61 -29.51 25.77
CA GLN A 172 -2.26 -30.07 24.47
C GLN A 172 -3.54 -30.37 23.68
N LEU A 173 -3.58 -29.89 22.44
CA LEU A 173 -4.68 -30.12 21.51
C LEU A 173 -4.33 -31.30 20.59
N THR A 174 -5.22 -32.28 20.49
CA THR A 174 -5.11 -33.40 19.55
C THR A 174 -6.31 -33.40 18.60
N PRO A 175 -6.11 -33.38 17.27
CA PRO A 175 -7.21 -33.40 16.30
C PRO A 175 -7.91 -34.77 16.30
N ASN A 176 -9.24 -34.76 16.25
CA ASN A 176 -10.09 -35.94 16.17
C ASN A 176 -10.50 -36.21 14.71
N ALA A 177 -10.89 -37.46 14.39
CA ALA A 177 -11.32 -37.85 13.04
C ALA A 177 -12.54 -37.07 12.53
N ASP A 178 -13.40 -36.60 13.43
CA ASP A 178 -14.63 -35.85 13.12
C ASP A 178 -14.40 -34.34 12.89
N GLY A 179 -13.13 -33.90 12.84
CA GLY A 179 -12.75 -32.49 12.67
C GLY A 179 -12.78 -31.64 13.95
N GLY A 180 -13.13 -32.22 15.10
CA GLY A 180 -13.01 -31.60 16.42
C GLY A 180 -11.60 -31.70 17.02
N TYR A 181 -11.35 -31.01 18.14
CA TYR A 181 -10.10 -31.13 18.90
C TYR A 181 -10.39 -31.64 20.32
N SER A 182 -9.63 -32.64 20.77
CA SER A 182 -9.58 -33.04 22.18
C SER A 182 -8.50 -32.24 22.91
N ILE A 183 -8.80 -31.80 24.13
CA ILE A 183 -7.87 -31.05 24.99
C ILE A 183 -7.44 -31.96 26.13
N SER A 184 -6.15 -32.19 26.27
CA SER A 184 -5.56 -32.90 27.41
C SER A 184 -4.59 -31.99 28.16
N MET A 185 -4.45 -32.16 29.46
CA MET A 185 -3.47 -31.43 30.25
C MET A 185 -2.16 -32.24 30.28
N LYS A 186 -1.03 -31.60 30.00
CA LYS A 186 0.29 -32.20 30.21
C LYS A 186 0.48 -32.35 31.71
N ASN A 187 0.47 -33.60 32.18
CA ASN A 187 0.63 -33.92 33.59
C ASN A 187 2.00 -33.41 34.06
N SER A 188 2.03 -32.30 34.79
CA SER A 188 3.20 -31.90 35.55
C SER A 188 3.26 -32.86 36.72
N GLY A 189 4.16 -33.84 36.64
CA GLY A 189 4.43 -34.75 37.74
C GLY A 189 4.92 -33.99 38.96
N ALA A 190 4.00 -33.47 39.77
CA ALA A 190 4.23 -33.38 41.19
C ALA A 190 4.23 -34.83 41.70
N GLN A 191 5.43 -35.41 41.88
CA GLN A 191 5.53 -36.57 42.74
C GLN A 191 4.95 -36.17 44.10
N PRO A 192 4.09 -37.00 44.73
CA PRO A 192 3.66 -36.74 46.09
C PRO A 192 4.92 -36.72 46.96
N GLU A 193 5.15 -35.64 47.71
CA GLU A 193 6.11 -35.66 48.80
C GLU A 193 5.73 -36.83 49.72
N GLU A 194 6.58 -37.85 49.74
CA GLU A 194 6.52 -38.95 50.67
C GLU A 194 6.51 -38.38 52.08
N GLN A 195 5.38 -38.51 52.75
CA GLN A 195 5.24 -38.37 54.18
C GLN A 195 6.23 -39.34 54.84
N LYS A 196 7.37 -38.83 55.31
CA LYS A 196 8.31 -39.55 56.18
C LYS A 196 8.24 -38.97 57.58
N ASP A 197 7.25 -39.43 58.34
CA ASP A 197 7.45 -39.73 59.76
C ASP A 197 7.56 -41.26 59.83
N PRO A 198 8.62 -41.86 60.42
CA PRO A 198 8.80 -41.87 61.89
C PRO A 198 10.30 -41.69 62.30
N VAL A 199 10.68 -41.35 63.53
CA VAL A 199 10.44 -41.98 64.85
C VAL A 199 10.60 -40.93 65.94
#